data_AF-A0A428DD68-F1
#
_entry.id   AF-A0A428DD68-F1
#
_cell.length_a   1.000
_cell.length_b   1.000
_cell.length_c   1.000
_cell.angle_alpha   90.00
_cell.angle_beta   90.00
_cell.angle_gamma   90.00
#
_symmetry.space_group_name_H-M   'P 1'
#
loop_
_entity.id
_entity.type
_entity.pdbx_description
1 polymer ?
#
loop_
_entity_poly.entity_id
_entity_poly.type
_entity_poly.pdbx_seq_one_letter_code
_entity_poly.pdbx_strand_id
1 'polypeptide(L)'
;MSIKVVYNKFSDVCKHYAFGKKILDEPQKIIDRLDEHFDGVEFGEFDGCNPDNVYVNSFTEVDTQEALIDFAGILDHGEYEQLVNEDRLFAYVEEHEEEIVSRLEESYVFLGHEDGSWYFLQ
;
A
#
# COMPACT_ATOMS: atom_id res chain seq x y z
N MET A 1 -15.52 -30.05 -13.31
CA MET A 1 -15.35 -30.26 -11.86
C MET A 1 -14.53 -29.08 -11.38
N SER A 2 -15.04 -28.27 -10.46
CA SER A 2 -14.27 -27.18 -9.83
C SER A 2 -13.81 -27.62 -8.44
N ILE A 3 -12.62 -27.20 -8.04
CA ILE A 3 -12.07 -27.41 -6.70
C ILE A 3 -12.00 -26.05 -6.05
N LYS A 4 -12.49 -25.93 -4.81
CA LYS A 4 -12.36 -24.72 -3.99
C LYS A 4 -11.28 -24.98 -2.93
N VAL A 5 -10.30 -24.09 -2.88
CA VAL A 5 -9.26 -24.07 -1.84
C VAL A 5 -9.52 -22.85 -0.97
N VAL A 6 -9.39 -23.00 0.35
CA VAL A 6 -9.63 -21.93 1.33
C VAL A 6 -8.35 -21.72 2.12
N TYR A 7 -7.95 -20.46 2.26
CA TYR A 7 -6.80 -20.04 3.05
C TYR A 7 -7.28 -19.17 4.21
N ASN A 8 -6.53 -19.16 5.32
CA ASN A 8 -6.88 -18.34 6.48
C ASN A 8 -6.52 -16.87 6.30
N LYS A 9 -5.52 -16.59 5.45
CA LYS A 9 -4.91 -15.28 5.25
C LYS A 9 -4.55 -15.12 3.77
N PHE A 10 -4.62 -13.89 3.26
CA PHE A 10 -4.18 -13.58 1.90
C PHE A 10 -2.67 -13.85 1.74
N SER A 11 -1.88 -13.51 2.75
CA SER A 11 -0.45 -13.80 2.84
C SER A 11 -0.11 -15.29 2.78
N ASP A 12 -1.01 -16.20 3.21
CA ASP A 12 -0.82 -17.64 3.00
C ASP A 12 -0.93 -18.02 1.52
N VAL A 13 -1.82 -17.36 0.79
CA VAL A 13 -1.96 -17.56 -0.66
C VAL A 13 -0.71 -17.06 -1.39
N CYS A 14 -0.20 -15.88 -1.03
CA CYS A 14 0.96 -15.25 -1.65
C CYS A 14 2.17 -16.18 -1.79
N LYS A 15 2.36 -17.12 -0.84
CA LYS A 15 3.44 -18.14 -0.84
C LYS A 15 3.43 -19.05 -2.07
N HIS A 16 2.32 -19.12 -2.79
CA HIS A 16 2.13 -19.98 -3.95
C HIS A 16 2.31 -19.26 -5.31
N TYR A 17 2.49 -17.94 -5.30
CA TYR A 17 2.51 -17.09 -6.48
C TYR A 17 3.90 -16.45 -6.66
N ALA A 18 4.32 -16.25 -7.92
CA ALA A 18 5.71 -15.89 -8.21
C ALA A 18 6.05 -14.45 -7.77
N PHE A 19 5.18 -13.51 -8.13
CA PHE A 19 5.20 -12.11 -7.70
C PHE A 19 4.48 -11.92 -6.37
N GLY A 20 3.43 -12.69 -6.07
CA GLY A 20 2.73 -12.63 -4.79
C GLY A 20 3.65 -12.84 -3.59
N LYS A 21 4.71 -13.66 -3.71
CA LYS A 21 5.74 -13.82 -2.67
C LYS A 21 6.44 -12.53 -2.28
N LYS A 22 6.57 -11.57 -3.19
CA LYS A 22 7.24 -10.30 -2.91
C LYS A 22 6.47 -9.45 -1.90
N ILE A 23 5.14 -9.60 -1.84
CA ILE A 23 4.31 -9.00 -0.77
C ILE A 23 4.77 -9.46 0.62
N LEU A 24 5.34 -10.67 0.73
CA LEU A 24 5.78 -11.22 2.02
C LEU A 24 7.11 -10.63 2.51
N ASP A 25 7.81 -9.89 1.65
CA ASP A 25 9.03 -9.16 2.01
C ASP A 25 8.71 -7.76 2.57
N GLU A 26 7.45 -7.32 2.47
CA GLU A 26 6.97 -6.03 2.97
C GLU A 26 6.84 -6.01 4.50
N PRO A 27 6.77 -4.82 5.13
CA PRO A 27 6.63 -4.74 6.58
C PRO A 27 5.37 -5.44 7.10
N GLN A 28 5.48 -6.07 8.28
CA GLN A 28 4.41 -6.94 8.81
C GLN A 28 3.06 -6.22 8.94
N LYS A 29 3.06 -4.92 9.27
CA LYS A 29 1.81 -4.15 9.39
C LYS A 29 1.09 -3.98 8.05
N ILE A 30 1.83 -3.88 6.95
CA ILE A 30 1.30 -3.79 5.58
C ILE A 30 0.70 -5.14 5.20
N ILE A 31 1.41 -6.24 5.51
CA ILE A 31 0.90 -7.61 5.29
C ILE A 31 -0.38 -7.86 6.09
N ASP A 32 -0.41 -7.46 7.37
CA ASP A 32 -1.60 -7.63 8.21
C ASP A 32 -2.79 -6.81 7.67
N ARG A 33 -2.54 -5.59 7.17
CA ARG A 33 -3.58 -4.76 6.55
C ARG A 33 -4.09 -5.36 5.24
N LEU A 34 -3.24 -6.00 4.45
CA LEU A 34 -3.65 -6.76 3.26
C LEU A 34 -4.48 -8.00 3.64
N ASP A 35 -4.08 -8.74 4.68
CA ASP A 35 -4.86 -9.87 5.20
C ASP A 35 -6.27 -9.42 5.62
N GLU A 36 -6.40 -8.27 6.28
CA GLU A 36 -7.69 -7.68 6.64
C GLU A 36 -8.50 -7.25 5.41
N HIS A 37 -7.87 -6.58 4.45
CA HIS A 37 -8.55 -6.08 3.24
C HIS A 37 -9.16 -7.21 2.40
N PHE A 38 -8.46 -8.34 2.31
CA PHE A 38 -8.89 -9.51 1.54
C PHE A 38 -9.64 -10.56 2.38
N ASP A 39 -9.99 -10.27 3.64
CA ASP A 39 -10.73 -11.22 4.47
C ASP A 39 -12.10 -11.54 3.85
N GLY A 40 -12.40 -12.84 3.75
CA GLY A 40 -13.62 -13.33 3.11
C GLY A 40 -13.70 -13.15 1.59
N VAL A 41 -12.67 -12.62 0.93
CA VAL A 41 -12.67 -12.45 -0.54
C VAL A 41 -12.42 -13.80 -1.22
N GLU A 42 -13.32 -14.17 -2.14
CA GLU A 42 -13.15 -15.32 -3.03
C GLU A 42 -12.65 -14.85 -4.39
N PHE A 43 -11.62 -15.49 -4.95
CA PHE A 43 -11.10 -15.17 -6.27
C PHE A 43 -10.70 -16.43 -7.05
N GLY A 44 -10.88 -16.36 -8.37
CA GLY A 44 -10.39 -17.35 -9.31
C GLY A 44 -8.89 -17.22 -9.58
N GLU A 45 -8.31 -18.28 -10.16
CA GLU A 45 -6.87 -18.35 -10.46
C GLU A 45 -6.38 -17.21 -11.37
N PHE A 46 -7.24 -16.66 -12.23
CA PHE A 46 -6.89 -15.57 -13.16
C PHE A 46 -7.65 -14.27 -12.88
N ASP A 47 -8.29 -14.15 -11.72
CA ASP A 47 -9.04 -12.96 -11.35
C ASP A 47 -8.12 -11.85 -10.82
N GLY A 48 -8.65 -10.63 -10.74
CA GLY A 48 -7.89 -9.45 -10.33
C GLY A 48 -7.28 -9.55 -8.92
N CYS A 49 -7.93 -10.28 -8.01
CA CYS A 49 -7.44 -10.47 -6.64
C CYS A 49 -6.43 -11.62 -6.50
N ASN A 50 -6.00 -12.24 -7.62
CA ASN A 50 -4.85 -13.13 -7.62
C ASN A 50 -3.60 -12.41 -7.07
N PRO A 51 -2.80 -13.02 -6.17
CA PRO A 51 -1.64 -12.36 -5.58
C PRO A 51 -0.58 -11.80 -6.55
N ASP A 52 -0.32 -12.46 -7.68
CA ASP A 52 0.55 -11.92 -8.73
C ASP A 52 -0.06 -10.67 -9.36
N ASN A 53 -1.37 -10.70 -9.61
CA ASN A 53 -2.07 -9.57 -10.19
C ASN A 53 -2.15 -8.39 -9.22
N VAL A 54 -2.43 -8.66 -7.94
CA VAL A 54 -2.40 -7.65 -6.88
C VAL A 54 -1.03 -7.01 -6.80
N TYR A 55 0.05 -7.80 -6.73
CA TYR A 55 1.40 -7.25 -6.65
C TYR A 55 1.78 -6.42 -7.88
N VAL A 56 1.46 -6.89 -9.09
CA VAL A 56 1.91 -6.25 -10.33
C VAL A 56 1.07 -5.03 -10.72
N ASN A 57 -0.23 -5.06 -10.44
CA ASN A 57 -1.18 -4.08 -10.98
C ASN A 57 -1.87 -3.22 -9.92
N SER A 58 -1.89 -3.63 -8.65
CA SER A 58 -2.65 -2.91 -7.62
C SER A 58 -1.79 -2.41 -6.46
N PHE A 59 -0.77 -3.16 -6.05
CA PHE A 59 0.09 -2.81 -4.92
C PHE A 59 1.10 -1.73 -5.32
N THR A 60 1.10 -0.63 -4.57
CA THR A 60 1.96 0.52 -4.81
C THR A 60 2.72 0.87 -3.52
N GLU A 61 4.04 0.98 -3.65
CA GLU A 61 4.95 1.59 -2.67
C GLU A 61 5.56 2.83 -3.32
N VAL A 62 5.50 3.96 -2.62
CA VAL A 62 6.10 5.23 -3.07
C VAL A 62 6.80 5.94 -1.91
N ASP A 63 7.75 6.82 -2.24
CA ASP A 63 8.41 7.62 -1.22
C ASP A 63 7.51 8.76 -0.71
N THR A 64 7.97 9.44 0.34
CA THR A 64 7.23 10.57 0.94
C THR A 64 7.02 11.74 -0.03
N GLN A 65 7.92 11.97 -0.98
CA GLN A 65 7.76 13.05 -1.95
C GLN A 65 6.60 12.74 -2.89
N GLU A 66 6.63 11.57 -3.52
CA GLU A 66 5.56 11.10 -4.41
C GLU A 66 4.23 11.04 -3.66
N ALA A 67 4.20 10.51 -2.43
CA ALA A 67 3.00 10.44 -1.62
C ALA A 67 2.34 11.82 -1.40
N LEU A 68 3.14 12.84 -1.03
CA LEU A 68 2.63 14.17 -0.71
C LEU A 68 2.25 15.00 -1.94
N ILE A 69 2.99 14.85 -3.03
CA ILE A 69 2.83 15.67 -4.25
C ILE A 69 1.89 14.98 -5.24
N ASP A 70 2.23 13.77 -5.68
CA ASP A 70 1.58 13.12 -6.82
C ASP A 70 0.29 12.40 -6.43
N PHE A 71 0.27 11.78 -5.23
CA PHE A 71 -0.85 10.96 -4.80
C PHE A 71 -1.85 11.72 -3.90
N ALA A 72 -1.37 12.43 -2.88
CA ALA A 72 -2.22 13.20 -1.98
C ALA A 72 -2.53 14.61 -2.51
N GLY A 73 -1.65 15.17 -3.35
CA GLY A 73 -1.78 16.53 -3.89
C GLY A 73 -1.90 17.59 -2.79
N ILE A 74 -1.14 17.43 -1.71
CA ILE A 74 -1.13 18.36 -0.56
C ILE A 74 -0.04 19.42 -0.73
N LEU A 75 1.10 19.03 -1.30
CA LEU A 75 2.24 19.92 -1.53
C LEU A 75 2.56 20.03 -3.02
N ASP A 76 3.18 21.15 -3.39
CA ASP A 76 3.97 21.24 -4.62
C ASP A 76 5.47 20.95 -4.38
N HIS A 77 6.24 20.85 -5.47
CA HIS A 77 7.69 20.58 -5.37
C HIS A 77 8.47 21.67 -4.61
N GLY A 78 8.06 22.93 -4.69
CA GLY A 78 8.74 24.03 -4.01
C GLY A 78 8.50 24.00 -2.50
N GLU A 79 7.27 23.70 -2.09
CA GLU A 79 6.91 23.52 -0.67
C GLU A 79 7.65 22.31 -0.07
N TYR A 80 7.70 21.20 -0.81
CA TYR A 80 8.46 20.02 -0.39
C TYR A 80 9.96 20.32 -0.24
N GLU A 81 10.59 20.95 -1.23
CA GLU A 81 12.00 21.34 -1.17
C GLU A 81 12.29 22.27 0.01
N GLN A 82 11.39 23.20 0.32
CA GLN A 82 11.54 24.07 1.48
C GLN A 82 11.52 23.28 2.80
N LEU A 83 10.58 22.34 2.96
CA LEU A 83 10.50 21.49 4.16
C LEU A 83 11.75 20.62 4.33
N VAL A 84 12.30 20.08 3.24
CA VAL A 84 13.55 19.32 3.27
C VAL A 84 14.73 20.21 3.67
N ASN A 85 14.89 21.38 3.03
CA ASN A 85 16.00 22.29 3.30
C ASN A 85 15.98 22.88 4.72
N GLU A 86 14.80 22.98 5.33
CA GLU A 86 14.62 23.44 6.71
C GLU A 86 14.69 22.30 7.74
N ASP A 87 14.95 21.05 7.34
CA ASP A 87 14.92 19.84 8.20
C ASP A 87 13.56 19.66 8.92
N ARG A 88 12.46 20.07 8.27
CA ARG A 88 11.10 20.09 8.83
C ARG A 88 10.16 19.04 8.24
N LEU A 89 10.56 18.34 7.17
CA LEU A 89 9.71 17.36 6.48
C LEU A 89 9.17 16.28 7.42
N PHE A 90 10.01 15.71 8.28
CA PHE A 90 9.59 14.67 9.21
C PHE A 90 8.50 15.15 10.18
N ALA A 91 8.71 16.32 10.80
CA ALA A 91 7.74 16.91 11.71
C ALA A 91 6.42 17.28 11.00
N TYR A 92 6.51 17.73 9.74
CA TYR A 92 5.33 17.99 8.92
C TYR A 92 4.52 16.71 8.67
N VAL A 93 5.18 15.61 8.29
CA VAL A 93 4.51 14.32 8.10
C VAL A 93 3.85 13.83 9.38
N GLU A 94 4.53 13.91 10.54
CA GLU A 94 3.93 13.52 11.82
C GLU A 94 2.73 14.40 12.22
N GLU A 95 2.79 15.72 11.99
CA GLU A 95 1.70 16.64 12.34
C GLU A 95 0.49 16.49 11.41
N HIS A 96 0.70 16.09 10.16
CA HIS A 96 -0.32 16.04 9.11
C HIS A 96 -0.69 14.62 8.66
N GLU A 97 -0.25 13.56 9.37
CA GLU A 97 -0.46 12.17 8.95
C GLU A 97 -1.95 11.85 8.67
N GLU A 98 -2.86 12.27 9.54
CA GLU A 98 -4.29 12.05 9.36
C GLU A 98 -4.85 12.71 8.09
N GLU A 99 -4.36 13.91 7.74
CA GLU A 99 -4.77 14.61 6.52
C GLU A 99 -4.21 13.91 5.27
N ILE A 100 -2.94 13.51 5.32
CA ILE A 100 -2.28 12.78 4.23
C ILE A 100 -3.02 11.48 3.95
N VAL A 101 -3.28 10.68 4.98
CA VAL A 101 -4.03 9.43 4.87
C VAL A 101 -5.43 9.69 4.33
N SER A 102 -6.14 10.70 4.84
CA SER A 102 -7.48 11.05 4.35
C SER A 102 -7.48 11.38 2.86
N ARG A 103 -6.48 12.10 2.35
CA ARG A 103 -6.36 12.42 0.91
C ARG A 103 -6.07 11.19 0.07
N LEU A 104 -5.17 10.31 0.53
CA LEU A 104 -4.86 9.06 -0.16
C LEU A 104 -6.10 8.15 -0.22
N GLU A 105 -6.86 8.06 0.87
CA GLU A 105 -8.09 7.25 0.96
C GLU A 105 -9.24 7.76 0.08
N GLU A 106 -9.16 8.97 -0.50
CA GLU A 106 -10.15 9.43 -1.49
C GLU A 106 -10.10 8.62 -2.79
N SER A 107 -8.93 8.08 -3.16
CA SER A 107 -8.71 7.38 -4.42
C SER A 107 -8.10 5.98 -4.28
N TYR A 108 -7.51 5.65 -3.13
CA TYR A 108 -6.75 4.42 -2.90
C TYR A 108 -7.15 3.74 -1.60
N VAL A 109 -6.80 2.46 -1.44
CA VAL A 109 -6.89 1.77 -0.13
C VAL A 109 -5.56 1.92 0.58
N PHE A 110 -5.51 2.74 1.62
CA PHE A 110 -4.28 2.93 2.39
C PHE A 110 -3.92 1.68 3.21
N LEU A 111 -2.67 1.23 3.10
CA LEU A 111 -2.15 0.06 3.80
C LEU A 111 -1.23 0.43 4.97
N GLY A 112 -0.53 1.55 4.88
CA GLY A 112 0.31 2.06 5.96
C GLY A 112 1.49 2.92 5.47
N HIS A 113 2.19 3.51 6.43
CA HIS A 113 3.39 4.32 6.23
C HIS A 113 4.52 3.80 7.14
N GLU A 114 5.68 3.43 6.59
CA GLU A 114 6.84 2.89 7.33
C GLU A 114 8.15 3.39 6.75
N ASP A 115 9.08 3.85 7.60
CA ASP A 115 10.42 4.27 7.21
C ASP A 115 10.49 5.22 6.00
N GLY A 116 9.47 6.08 5.83
CA GLY A 116 9.35 7.04 4.74
C GLY A 116 8.72 6.49 3.45
N SER A 117 8.36 5.20 3.42
CA SER A 117 7.59 4.55 2.36
C SER A 117 6.09 4.53 2.67
N TRP A 118 5.28 4.82 1.67
CA TRP A 118 3.81 4.84 1.74
C TRP A 118 3.24 3.73 0.86
N TYR A 119 2.32 2.94 1.43
CA TYR A 119 1.79 1.74 0.80
C TYR A 119 0.28 1.85 0.60
N PHE A 120 -0.21 1.53 -0.59
CA PHE A 120 -1.65 1.53 -0.90
C PHE A 120 -2.02 0.59 -2.07
N LEU A 121 -3.32 0.31 -2.22
CA LEU A 121 -3.89 -0.38 -3.38
C LEU A 121 -4.65 0.60 -4.30
N GLN A 122 -4.49 0.43 -5.61
CA GLN A 122 -5.28 1.08 -6.69
C GLN A 122 -6.36 0.16 -7.28
#